data_AF-A0A1H3WIE0-F1
#
_entry.id   AF-A0A1H3WIE0-F1
#
_cell.length_a   1.000
_cell.length_b   1.000
_cell.length_c   1.000
_cell.angle_alpha   90.00
_cell.angle_beta   90.00
_cell.angle_gamma   90.00
#
_symmetry.space_group_name_H-M   'P 1'
#
loop_
_entity.id
_entity.type
_entity.pdbx_description
1 polymer ?
#
loop_
_entity_poly.entity_id
_entity_poly.type
_entity_poly.pdbx_seq_one_letter_code
_entity_poly.pdbx_strand_id
1 'polypeptide(L)'
;MSGRSLPSPTRQAGLIVGTFALVGVALGLVGFVAGDWARTQFVTGATGSDPDTFGPVFLALSVFQITVTLFLTGPILATVLGLLSGSRFVDWSAAASVSAGGALVGFFVMAGFGVLGVSLLSGPGTEQVYSLRAATGPLLLSGVATTAAGGGAGALGSQFVR
;
A
#
# COMPACT_ATOMS: atom_id res chain seq x y z
N MET A 1 32.27 7.97 26.12
CA MET A 1 31.39 7.15 25.26
C MET A 1 30.03 7.84 25.20
N SER A 2 29.69 8.46 24.07
CA SER A 2 28.42 9.18 23.89
C SER A 2 27.26 8.18 23.94
N GLY A 3 26.41 8.28 24.96
CA GLY A 3 25.20 7.48 25.10
C GLY A 3 24.28 7.70 23.90
N ARG A 4 24.22 6.74 22.98
CA ARG A 4 23.16 6.71 21.96
C ARG A 4 21.86 6.46 22.70
N SER A 5 21.00 7.47 22.77
CA SER A 5 19.62 7.27 23.22
C SER A 5 18.99 6.18 22.36
N LEU A 6 18.45 5.14 22.99
CA LEU A 6 17.69 4.11 22.27
C LEU A 6 16.58 4.82 21.44
N PRO A 7 16.39 4.44 20.17
CA PRO A 7 15.37 5.07 19.33
C PRO A 7 13.99 4.89 19.97
N SER A 8 13.23 5.98 20.13
CA SER A 8 11.92 5.91 20.77
C SER A 8 10.94 5.07 19.93
N PRO A 9 10.12 4.21 20.56
CA PRO A 9 9.09 3.40 19.90
C PRO A 9 8.20 4.22 18.96
N THR A 10 7.77 5.40 19.42
CA THR A 10 6.93 6.34 18.66
C THR A 10 7.62 6.84 17.40
N ARG A 11 8.93 7.13 17.45
CA ARG A 11 9.69 7.59 16.29
C ARG A 11 9.81 6.48 15.25
N GLN A 12 10.03 5.23 15.67
CA GLN A 12 10.09 4.11 14.75
C GLN A 12 8.74 3.84 14.08
N ALA A 13 7.65 3.81 14.86
CA ALA A 13 6.31 3.70 14.30
C ALA A 13 6.02 4.83 13.30
N GLY A 14 6.39 6.07 13.63
CA GLY A 14 6.25 7.22 12.73
C GLY A 14 7.03 7.07 11.42
N LEU A 15 8.26 6.54 11.45
CA LEU A 15 9.05 6.28 10.24
C LEU A 15 8.42 5.18 9.37
N ILE A 16 7.87 4.13 9.99
CA ILE A 16 7.14 3.08 9.27
C ILE A 16 5.95 3.70 8.54
N VAL A 17 5.09 4.43 9.27
CA VAL A 17 3.92 5.11 8.71
C VAL A 17 4.32 6.08 7.60
N GLY A 18 5.37 6.88 7.80
CA GLY A 18 5.88 7.82 6.78
C GLY A 18 6.36 7.12 5.52
N THR A 19 7.00 5.96 5.64
CA THR A 19 7.46 5.18 4.47
C THR A 19 6.27 4.61 3.69
N PHE A 20 5.28 4.07 4.39
CA PHE A 20 4.02 3.65 3.78
C PHE A 20 3.30 4.79 3.06
N ALA A 21 3.21 5.97 3.69
CA ALA A 21 2.60 7.15 3.09
C ALA A 21 3.31 7.54 1.78
N LEU A 22 4.64 7.58 1.80
CA LEU A 22 5.44 7.91 0.62
C LEU A 22 5.24 6.90 -0.52
N VAL A 23 5.21 5.60 -0.21
CA VAL A 23 4.93 4.54 -1.19
C VAL A 23 3.50 4.67 -1.74
N GLY A 24 2.51 5.00 -0.89
CA GLY A 24 1.13 5.18 -1.30
C GLY A 24 0.95 6.36 -2.27
N VAL A 25 1.61 7.48 -2.00
CA VAL A 25 1.64 8.62 -2.92
C VAL A 25 2.28 8.22 -4.25
N ALA A 26 3.43 7.54 -4.22
CA ALA A 26 4.10 7.09 -5.44
C ALA A 26 3.23 6.14 -6.27
N LEU A 27 2.59 5.15 -5.64
CA LEU A 27 1.68 4.23 -6.30
C LEU A 27 0.44 4.93 -6.85
N GLY A 28 -0.11 5.90 -6.13
CA GLY A 28 -1.23 6.72 -6.62
C GLY A 28 -0.87 7.51 -7.88
N LEU A 29 0.31 8.15 -7.90
CA LEU A 29 0.81 8.88 -9.07
C LEU A 29 1.08 7.95 -10.26
N VAL A 30 1.78 6.84 -10.04
CA VAL A 30 2.06 5.85 -11.10
C VAL A 30 0.77 5.22 -11.62
N GLY A 31 -0.17 4.89 -10.74
CA GLY A 31 -1.48 4.37 -11.10
C GLY A 31 -2.29 5.35 -11.95
N PHE A 32 -2.26 6.63 -11.62
CA PHE A 32 -2.88 7.69 -12.44
C PHE A 32 -2.23 7.75 -13.83
N VAL A 33 -0.89 7.86 -13.91
CA VAL A 33 -0.18 7.95 -15.20
C VAL A 33 -0.44 6.72 -16.07
N ALA A 34 -0.38 5.52 -15.49
CA ALA A 34 -0.64 4.28 -16.22
C ALA A 34 -2.11 4.16 -16.67
N GLY A 35 -3.05 4.56 -15.81
CA GLY A 35 -4.48 4.54 -16.13
C GLY A 35 -4.86 5.55 -17.22
N ASP A 36 -4.28 6.75 -17.18
CA ASP A 36 -4.47 7.78 -18.21
C ASP A 36 -3.91 7.35 -19.58
N TRP A 37 -2.72 6.76 -19.56
CA TRP A 37 -2.12 6.17 -20.75
C TRP A 37 -2.98 5.03 -21.32
N ALA A 38 -3.47 4.13 -20.47
CA ALA A 38 -4.37 3.05 -20.88
C ALA A 38 -5.69 3.59 -21.50
N ARG A 39 -6.29 4.62 -20.90
CA ARG A 39 -7.49 5.27 -21.45
C ARG A 39 -7.20 5.83 -22.84
N THR A 40 -6.04 6.46 -23.02
CA THR A 40 -5.64 7.04 -24.29
C THR A 40 -5.54 5.97 -25.39
N GLN A 41 -4.94 4.83 -25.08
CA GLN A 41 -4.73 3.74 -26.05
C GLN A 41 -6.02 2.98 -26.38
N PHE A 42 -6.85 2.68 -25.37
CA PHE A 42 -7.93 1.70 -25.50
C PHE A 42 -9.34 2.29 -25.49
N VAL A 43 -9.50 3.58 -25.17
CA VAL A 43 -10.79 4.28 -25.24
C VAL A 43 -10.75 5.34 -26.33
N THR A 44 -9.83 6.30 -26.26
CA THR A 44 -9.82 7.43 -27.20
C THR A 44 -9.17 7.10 -28.55
N GLY A 45 -8.15 6.24 -28.55
CA GLY A 45 -7.42 5.83 -29.75
C GLY A 45 -7.95 4.57 -30.43
N ALA A 46 -8.94 3.89 -29.85
CA ALA A 46 -9.46 2.64 -30.37
C ALA A 46 -10.35 2.88 -31.59
N THR A 47 -9.84 2.59 -32.79
CA THR A 47 -10.57 2.72 -34.07
C THR A 47 -11.34 1.45 -34.48
N GLY A 48 -11.61 0.54 -33.52
CA GLY A 48 -12.24 -0.77 -33.75
C GLY A 48 -13.78 -0.74 -33.71
N SER A 49 -14.42 -1.87 -34.00
CA SER A 49 -15.86 -1.99 -34.25
C SER A 49 -16.79 -1.96 -33.03
N ASP A 50 -16.27 -1.77 -31.80
CA ASP A 50 -17.09 -1.55 -30.60
C ASP A 50 -16.27 -0.91 -29.45
N PRO A 51 -15.89 0.39 -29.57
CA PRO A 51 -15.08 1.10 -28.56
C PRO A 51 -15.75 1.15 -27.18
N ASP A 52 -17.08 1.20 -27.17
CA ASP A 52 -17.92 1.31 -25.96
C ASP A 52 -17.95 0.02 -25.13
N THR A 53 -17.53 -1.12 -25.69
CA THR A 53 -17.64 -2.43 -25.01
C THR A 53 -16.29 -2.94 -24.48
N PHE A 54 -15.19 -2.78 -25.23
CA PHE A 54 -13.88 -3.33 -24.84
C PHE A 54 -13.05 -2.37 -23.96
N GLY A 55 -12.98 -1.09 -24.33
CA GLY A 55 -12.16 -0.09 -23.63
C GLY A 55 -12.51 0.04 -22.14
N PRO A 56 -13.80 0.16 -21.76
CA PRO A 56 -14.22 0.21 -20.36
C PRO A 56 -13.86 -1.04 -19.55
N VAL A 57 -13.99 -2.24 -20.13
CA VAL A 57 -13.65 -3.51 -19.43
C VAL A 57 -12.15 -3.59 -19.17
N PHE A 58 -11.32 -3.22 -20.16
CA PHE A 58 -9.87 -3.19 -19.98
C PHE A 58 -9.44 -2.20 -18.90
N LEU A 59 -10.06 -1.01 -18.85
CA LEU A 59 -9.81 -0.03 -17.80
C LEU A 59 -10.22 -0.54 -16.42
N ALA A 60 -11.37 -1.21 -16.31
CA ALA A 60 -11.80 -1.81 -15.05
C ALA A 60 -10.81 -2.87 -14.54
N LEU A 61 -10.30 -3.74 -15.42
CA LEU A 61 -9.28 -4.73 -15.06
C LEU A 61 -7.94 -4.09 -14.69
N SER A 62 -7.53 -3.05 -15.41
CA SER A 62 -6.30 -2.30 -15.12
C SER A 62 -6.36 -1.66 -13.74
N VAL A 63 -7.51 -1.04 -13.40
CA VAL A 63 -7.72 -0.45 -12.07
C VAL A 63 -7.75 -1.53 -10.99
N PHE A 64 -8.46 -2.64 -11.22
CA PHE A 64 -8.46 -3.78 -10.29
C PHE A 64 -7.04 -4.30 -10.02
N GLN A 65 -6.20 -4.42 -11.07
CA GLN A 65 -4.80 -4.82 -10.93
C GLN A 65 -3.99 -3.83 -10.09
N ILE A 66 -4.21 -2.52 -10.25
CA ILE A 66 -3.58 -1.49 -9.41
C ILE A 66 -3.99 -1.68 -7.94
N THR A 67 -5.26 -1.99 -7.67
CA THR A 67 -5.76 -2.30 -6.32
C THR A 67 -5.07 -3.52 -5.72
N VAL A 68 -4.98 -4.62 -6.47
CA VAL A 68 -4.28 -5.84 -6.04
C VAL A 68 -2.81 -5.55 -5.77
N THR A 69 -2.17 -4.70 -6.58
CA THR A 69 -0.79 -4.28 -6.39
C THR A 69 -0.61 -3.50 -5.08
N LEU A 70 -1.53 -2.59 -4.75
CA LEU A 70 -1.55 -1.88 -3.46
C LEU A 70 -1.66 -2.86 -2.28
N PHE A 71 -2.55 -3.85 -2.38
CA PHE A 71 -2.75 -4.86 -1.33
C PHE A 71 -1.53 -5.76 -1.14
N LEU A 72 -0.83 -6.12 -2.22
CA LEU A 72 0.39 -6.92 -2.14
C LEU A 72 1.59 -6.13 -1.62
N THR A 73 1.67 -4.83 -1.96
CA THR A 73 2.77 -3.97 -1.53
C THR A 73 2.81 -3.81 -0.01
N GLY A 74 1.63 -3.78 0.62
CA GLY A 74 1.50 -3.61 2.07
C GLY A 74 2.30 -4.63 2.89
N PRO A 75 2.01 -5.93 2.80
CA PRO A 75 2.73 -6.97 3.53
C PRO A 75 4.23 -7.01 3.23
N ILE A 76 4.64 -6.75 1.98
CA ILE A 76 6.06 -6.70 1.60
C ILE A 76 6.76 -5.57 2.34
N LEU A 77 6.19 -4.37 2.29
CA LEU A 77 6.77 -3.19 2.95
C LEU A 77 6.79 -3.37 4.47
N ALA A 78 5.70 -3.89 5.06
CA ALA A 78 5.63 -4.20 6.48
C ALA A 78 6.71 -5.21 6.91
N THR A 79 6.96 -6.25 6.10
CA THR A 79 7.98 -7.25 6.41
C THR A 79 9.38 -6.63 6.41
N VAL A 80 9.71 -5.86 5.37
CA VAL A 80 11.03 -5.21 5.26
C VAL A 80 11.23 -4.21 6.39
N LEU A 81 10.27 -3.32 6.60
CA LEU A 81 10.35 -2.29 7.65
C LEU A 81 10.32 -2.90 9.04
N GLY A 82 9.55 -3.97 9.25
CA GLY A 82 9.50 -4.72 10.50
C GLY A 82 10.87 -5.33 10.83
N LEU A 83 11.53 -6.00 9.88
CA LEU A 83 12.87 -6.55 10.10
C LEU A 83 13.88 -5.45 10.47
N LEU A 84 13.87 -4.33 9.73
CA LEU A 84 14.78 -3.21 9.96
C LEU A 84 14.52 -2.51 11.29
N SER A 85 13.25 -2.27 11.62
CA SER A 85 12.81 -1.66 12.89
C SER A 85 13.13 -2.58 14.07
N GLY A 86 12.80 -3.87 13.94
CA GLY A 86 13.03 -4.91 14.94
C GLY A 86 14.50 -5.02 15.33
N SER A 87 15.42 -4.87 14.38
CA SER A 87 16.88 -4.87 14.61
C SER A 87 17.40 -3.74 15.52
N ARG A 88 16.51 -2.94 16.10
CA ARG A 88 16.83 -1.85 17.03
C ARG A 88 16.26 -2.06 18.44
N PHE A 89 15.53 -3.15 18.65
CA PHE A 89 14.91 -3.48 19.93
C PHE A 89 15.49 -4.78 20.48
N VAL A 90 15.82 -4.78 21.77
CA VAL A 90 16.24 -5.99 22.50
C VAL A 90 15.02 -6.83 22.87
N ASP A 91 13.91 -6.18 23.20
CA ASP A 91 12.66 -6.87 23.55
C ASP A 91 11.82 -7.18 22.29
N TRP A 92 11.54 -8.48 22.09
CA TRP A 92 10.81 -8.96 20.92
C TRP A 92 9.36 -8.47 20.88
N SER A 93 8.72 -8.29 22.04
CA SER A 93 7.32 -7.89 22.14
C SER A 93 7.15 -6.41 21.82
N ALA A 94 8.09 -5.57 22.27
CA ALA A 94 8.19 -4.17 21.88
C ALA A 94 8.47 -4.04 20.37
N ALA A 95 9.39 -4.84 19.83
CA ALA A 95 9.69 -4.86 18.40
C ALA A 95 8.47 -5.21 17.55
N ALA A 96 7.74 -6.26 17.96
CA ALA A 96 6.54 -6.73 17.28
C ALA A 96 5.42 -5.69 17.34
N SER A 97 5.14 -5.13 18.53
CA SER A 97 4.05 -4.16 18.70
C SER A 97 4.28 -2.86 17.95
N VAL A 98 5.50 -2.32 17.96
CA VAL A 98 5.85 -1.11 17.19
C VAL A 98 5.72 -1.36 15.69
N SER A 99 6.24 -2.49 15.21
CA SER A 99 6.19 -2.84 13.79
C SER A 99 4.77 -3.13 13.32
N ALA A 100 3.98 -3.85 14.11
CA ALA A 100 2.56 -4.13 13.82
C ALA A 100 1.74 -2.83 13.82
N GLY A 101 1.87 -2.00 14.85
CA GLY A 101 1.13 -0.73 14.95
C GLY A 101 1.49 0.24 13.82
N GLY A 102 2.78 0.38 13.52
CA GLY A 102 3.26 1.19 12.41
C GLY A 102 2.77 0.67 11.05
N ALA A 103 2.79 -0.65 10.84
CA ALA A 103 2.33 -1.29 9.60
C ALA A 103 0.80 -1.19 9.43
N LEU A 104 0.03 -1.34 10.50
CA LEU A 104 -1.43 -1.19 10.48
C LEU A 104 -1.83 0.21 10.02
N VAL A 105 -1.34 1.24 10.71
CA VAL A 105 -1.64 2.63 10.39
C VAL A 105 -1.07 3.00 9.02
N GLY A 106 0.18 2.60 8.77
CA GLY A 106 0.86 2.84 7.49
C GLY A 106 0.08 2.27 6.31
N PHE A 107 -0.38 1.02 6.41
CA PHE A 107 -1.15 0.36 5.34
C PHE A 107 -2.38 1.17 4.94
N PHE A 108 -3.20 1.60 5.91
CA PHE A 108 -4.41 2.37 5.60
C PHE A 108 -4.11 3.76 5.04
N VAL A 109 -3.02 4.39 5.49
CA VAL A 109 -2.55 5.66 4.91
C VAL A 109 -2.08 5.45 3.46
N MET A 110 -1.28 4.42 3.20
CA MET A 110 -0.80 4.06 1.87
C MET A 110 -1.97 3.75 0.93
N ALA A 111 -2.91 2.90 1.37
CA ALA A 111 -4.08 2.53 0.61
C ALA A 111 -4.97 3.75 0.32
N GLY A 112 -5.13 4.65 1.30
CA GLY A 112 -5.84 5.92 1.12
C GLY A 112 -5.24 6.76 0.00
N PHE A 113 -3.92 7.01 0.03
CA PHE A 113 -3.25 7.76 -1.03
C PHE A 113 -3.31 7.07 -2.40
N GLY A 114 -3.13 5.74 -2.43
CA GLY A 114 -3.22 4.97 -3.67
C GLY A 114 -4.61 5.06 -4.31
N VAL A 115 -5.67 4.87 -3.51
CA VAL A 115 -7.07 4.99 -3.96
C VAL A 115 -7.39 6.42 -4.39
N LEU A 116 -6.93 7.44 -3.64
CA LEU A 116 -7.11 8.83 -4.02
C LEU A 116 -6.50 9.11 -5.41
N GLY A 117 -5.27 8.66 -5.66
CA GLY A 117 -4.62 8.86 -6.96
C GLY A 117 -5.40 8.22 -8.12
N VAL A 118 -5.89 7.00 -7.93
CA VAL A 118 -6.71 6.31 -8.93
C VAL A 118 -8.08 6.95 -9.12
N SER A 119 -8.69 7.49 -8.06
CA SER A 119 -10.01 8.15 -8.13
C SER A 119 -10.05 9.39 -9.03
N LEU A 120 -8.89 10.02 -9.25
CA LEU A 120 -8.74 11.16 -10.16
C LEU A 120 -8.94 10.77 -11.64
N LEU A 121 -9.02 9.47 -11.97
CA LEU A 121 -9.24 8.97 -13.33
C LEU A 121 -10.70 9.03 -13.82
N SER A 122 -11.58 9.79 -13.15
CA SER A 122 -13.01 9.89 -13.46
C SER A 122 -13.28 10.32 -14.93
N GLY A 123 -14.23 9.66 -15.61
CA GLY A 123 -14.61 9.91 -17.01
C GLY A 123 -15.29 8.71 -17.73
N PRO A 124 -15.58 8.81 -19.04
CA PRO A 124 -16.21 7.74 -19.82
C PRO A 124 -15.44 6.42 -19.74
N GLY A 125 -16.14 5.32 -19.52
CA GLY A 125 -15.55 4.00 -19.29
C GLY A 125 -15.00 3.76 -17.88
N THR A 126 -15.09 4.76 -16.98
CA THR A 126 -14.72 4.61 -15.56
C THR A 126 -15.91 4.68 -14.59
N GLU A 127 -17.13 4.75 -15.11
CA GLU A 127 -18.36 4.83 -14.29
C GLU A 127 -18.58 3.59 -13.40
N GLN A 128 -17.95 2.47 -13.76
CA GLN A 128 -18.00 1.22 -13.01
C GLN A 128 -16.89 1.09 -11.94
N VAL A 129 -15.99 2.06 -11.85
CA VAL A 129 -14.61 1.77 -11.39
C VAL A 129 -14.46 1.49 -9.91
N TYR A 130 -15.32 1.96 -9.00
CA TYR A 130 -15.07 1.68 -7.59
C TYR A 130 -16.34 1.74 -6.73
N SER A 131 -16.99 0.59 -6.54
CA SER A 131 -17.78 0.40 -5.33
C SER A 131 -16.82 0.32 -4.15
N LEU A 132 -16.57 1.45 -3.47
CA LEU A 132 -15.79 1.48 -2.22
C LEU A 132 -16.29 0.42 -1.24
N ARG A 133 -17.61 0.19 -1.22
CA ARG A 133 -18.26 -0.86 -0.43
C ARG A 133 -17.76 -2.27 -0.77
N ALA A 134 -17.54 -2.59 -2.05
CA ALA A 134 -17.02 -3.89 -2.47
C ALA A 134 -15.53 -4.07 -2.13
N ALA A 135 -14.76 -2.98 -2.09
CA ALA A 135 -13.34 -3.00 -1.77
C ALA A 135 -13.05 -3.05 -0.25
N THR A 136 -14.02 -2.69 0.60
CA THR A 136 -13.82 -2.63 2.07
C THR A 136 -13.37 -3.97 2.66
N GLY A 137 -14.01 -5.08 2.29
CA GLY A 137 -13.68 -6.40 2.83
C GLY A 137 -12.23 -6.82 2.53
N PRO A 138 -11.82 -6.86 1.26
CA PRO A 138 -10.43 -7.10 0.88
C PRO A 138 -9.43 -6.14 1.52
N LEU A 139 -9.75 -4.84 1.57
CA LEU A 139 -8.89 -3.82 2.18
C LEU A 139 -8.61 -4.13 3.66
N LEU A 140 -9.66 -4.46 4.43
CA LEU A 140 -9.51 -4.81 5.84
C LEU A 140 -8.67 -6.08 6.04
N LEU A 141 -8.92 -7.11 5.23
CA LEU A 141 -8.15 -8.37 5.27
C LEU A 141 -6.67 -8.13 4.94
N SER A 142 -6.39 -7.31 3.92
CA SER A 142 -5.02 -6.90 3.58
C SER A 142 -4.36 -6.10 4.71
N GLY A 143 -5.11 -5.25 5.41
CA GLY A 143 -4.62 -4.54 6.60
C GLY A 143 -4.24 -5.49 7.73
N VAL A 144 -5.06 -6.50 7.99
CA VAL A 144 -4.76 -7.56 8.98
C VAL A 144 -3.50 -8.33 8.58
N ALA A 145 -3.42 -8.79 7.33
CA ALA A 145 -2.25 -9.51 6.83
C ALA A 145 -0.96 -8.66 6.91
N THR A 146 -1.06 -7.37 6.55
CA THR A 146 0.06 -6.42 6.63
C THR A 146 0.52 -6.21 8.06
N THR A 147 -0.42 -6.07 8.99
CA THR A 147 -0.15 -5.92 10.43
C THR A 147 0.56 -7.15 11.00
N ALA A 148 0.05 -8.34 10.67
CA ALA A 148 0.65 -9.60 11.09
C ALA A 148 2.07 -9.78 10.52
N ALA A 149 2.26 -9.49 9.23
CA ALA A 149 3.57 -9.53 8.58
C ALA A 149 4.56 -8.56 9.24
N GLY A 150 4.15 -7.32 9.49
CA GLY A 150 4.98 -6.31 10.16
C GLY A 150 5.35 -6.71 11.59
N GLY A 151 4.38 -7.18 12.38
CA GLY A 151 4.62 -7.64 13.74
C GLY A 151 5.57 -8.84 13.81
N GLY A 152 5.33 -9.86 12.97
CA GLY A 152 6.18 -11.04 12.88
C GLY A 152 7.60 -10.70 12.44
N ALA A 153 7.75 -9.88 11.42
CA ALA A 153 9.04 -9.38 10.96
C ALA A 153 9.76 -8.55 12.03
N GLY A 154 9.04 -7.71 12.77
CA GLY A 154 9.56 -6.97 13.93
C GLY A 154 10.14 -7.89 15.00
N ALA A 155 9.39 -8.93 15.39
CA ALA A 155 9.85 -9.93 16.34
C ALA A 155 11.12 -10.64 15.84
N LEU A 156 11.14 -11.06 14.57
CA LEU A 156 12.30 -11.71 13.96
C LEU A 156 13.52 -10.78 13.91
N GLY A 157 13.33 -9.50 13.57
CA GLY A 157 14.39 -8.50 13.50
C GLY A 157 15.11 -8.29 14.83
N SER A 158 14.40 -8.39 15.96
CA SER A 158 15.00 -8.26 17.30
C SER A 158 16.09 -9.30 17.59
N GLN A 159 16.06 -10.44 16.91
CA GLN A 159 17.06 -11.50 17.08
C GLN A 159 18.46 -11.10 16.58
N PHE A 160 18.59 -10.01 15.81
CA PHE A 160 19.88 -9.51 15.32
C PHE A 160 20.62 -8.62 16.33
N VAL A 161 19.99 -8.23 17.45
CA VAL A 161 20.54 -7.26 18.42
C VAL A 161 21.31 -7.94 19.56
N ARG A 162 21.77 -9.18 19.37
CA ARG A 162 22.48 -9.96 20.40
C ARG A 162 23.72 -9.25 20.94
#